data_AF-A0A7C8ZT10-F1
#
_entry.id   AF-A0A7C8ZT10-F1
#
_cell.length_a   1.000
_cell.length_b   1.000
_cell.length_c   1.000
_cell.angle_alpha   90.00
_cell.angle_beta   90.00
_cell.angle_gamma   90.00
#
_symmetry.space_group_name_H-M   'P 1'
#
loop_
_entity.id
_entity.type
_entity.pdbx_description
1 polymer ?
#
loop_
_entity_poly.entity_id
_entity_poly.type
_entity_poly.pdbx_seq_one_letter_code
_entity_poly.pdbx_strand_id
1 'polypeptide(L)'
;MDIILEKTTYRCCTAGVRRVTGTVSSSPPYKERKRYNEMGVKGDIYSERFDLENKQANENKLMKAEAVVDSLVCTVWKNIAPPKVEFMLWLALLGKLNTRDLLVKNGVLPSHENMCSFCSQQSEDFNHLLLKCQYSWSIWCSFAAEFGVLMTEQQRQQDFRQFYEWWLTKNFHSQLFI
;
A
#
# COMPACT_ATOMS: atom_id res chain seq x y z
N MET A 1 0.91 38.61 -29.10
CA MET A 1 0.33 38.52 -27.76
C MET A 1 0.85 37.23 -27.16
N ASP A 2 2.07 37.33 -26.67
CA ASP A 2 2.77 36.34 -25.87
C ASP A 2 2.05 36.14 -24.54
N ILE A 3 1.89 34.89 -24.11
CA ILE A 3 1.95 34.56 -22.68
C ILE A 3 2.92 33.40 -22.51
N ILE A 4 3.86 33.67 -21.62
CA ILE A 4 5.15 33.07 -21.39
C ILE A 4 5.02 31.74 -20.62
N LEU A 5 5.89 30.80 -21.00
CA LEU A 5 6.29 29.63 -20.23
C LEU A 5 6.89 30.06 -18.88
N GLU A 6 6.27 29.70 -17.76
CA GLU A 6 6.96 29.73 -16.46
C GLU A 6 7.17 28.32 -15.91
N LYS A 7 8.43 27.90 -16.03
CA LYS A 7 9.05 26.81 -15.30
C LYS A 7 9.23 27.27 -13.84
N THR A 8 8.38 26.85 -12.92
CA THR A 8 8.69 26.94 -11.50
C THR A 8 9.47 25.72 -11.05
N THR A 9 10.79 25.84 -11.13
CA THR A 9 11.76 25.03 -10.39
C THR A 9 11.53 25.22 -8.89
N TYR A 10 11.10 24.19 -8.17
CA TYR A 10 11.14 24.22 -6.72
C TYR A 10 12.58 23.97 -6.25
N ARG A 11 13.22 25.06 -5.82
CA ARG A 11 14.54 25.08 -5.20
C ARG A 11 14.54 24.30 -3.89
N CYS A 12 15.59 23.51 -3.74
CA CYS A 12 16.07 22.94 -2.49
C CYS A 12 16.50 24.08 -1.54
N CYS A 13 15.83 24.22 -0.39
CA CYS A 13 16.28 25.08 0.70
C CYS A 13 17.10 24.26 1.70
N THR A 14 18.41 24.27 1.52
CA THR A 14 19.38 23.98 2.58
C THR A 14 19.46 25.17 3.53
N ALA A 15 18.98 25.04 4.77
CA ALA A 15 19.40 25.92 5.86
C ALA A 15 19.14 25.27 7.23
N GLY A 16 20.22 25.04 7.99
CA GLY A 16 20.18 25.12 9.45
C GLY A 16 19.89 23.84 10.24
N VAL A 17 20.83 22.89 10.25
CA VAL A 17 20.88 21.85 11.31
C VAL A 17 21.25 22.53 12.62
N ARG A 18 20.29 22.76 13.52
CA ARG A 18 20.58 23.00 14.94
C ARG A 18 20.62 21.63 15.63
N ARG A 19 21.83 21.17 15.92
CA ARG A 19 22.10 19.93 16.66
C ARG A 19 21.58 20.11 18.09
N VAL A 20 20.39 19.59 18.38
CA VAL A 20 19.99 19.30 19.77
C VAL A 20 20.57 17.93 20.09
N THR A 21 21.70 17.92 20.79
CA THR A 21 22.20 16.71 21.47
C THR A 21 21.28 16.44 22.66
N GLY A 22 20.12 15.87 22.39
CA GLY A 22 19.28 15.22 23.39
C GLY A 22 19.59 13.74 23.34
N THR A 23 20.30 13.22 24.34
CA THR A 23 20.45 11.79 24.55
C THR A 23 19.04 11.18 24.64
N VAL A 24 18.66 10.33 23.68
CA VAL A 24 17.51 9.44 23.84
C VAL A 24 17.92 8.44 24.92
N SER A 25 17.69 8.82 26.17
CA SER A 25 17.82 7.89 27.29
C SER A 25 16.77 6.81 27.09
N SER A 26 17.23 5.60 26.87
CA SER A 26 16.49 4.35 27.05
C SER A 26 15.51 4.49 28.22
N SER A 27 14.26 4.11 27.98
CA SER A 27 13.17 4.05 28.97
C SER A 27 13.65 3.61 30.36
N PRO A 28 13.15 4.22 31.45
CA PRO A 28 13.47 3.75 32.79
C PRO A 28 13.05 2.28 32.96
N PRO A 29 13.87 1.44 33.59
CA PRO A 29 13.50 0.07 33.90
C PRO A 29 12.19 0.08 34.71
N TYR A 30 11.29 -0.83 34.36
CA TYR A 30 9.93 -1.08 34.89
C TYR A 30 9.67 -0.77 36.39
N LYS A 31 10.69 -0.73 37.24
CA LYS A 31 10.61 -0.51 38.70
C LYS A 31 10.45 0.95 39.13
N GLU A 32 10.76 1.94 38.28
CA GLU A 32 10.58 3.36 38.63
C GLU A 32 9.15 3.89 38.46
N ARG A 33 8.24 3.10 37.86
CA ARG A 33 6.85 3.48 37.58
C ARG A 33 6.00 3.72 38.84
N LYS A 34 6.34 3.06 39.96
CA LYS A 34 5.56 3.19 41.21
C LYS A 34 5.67 4.59 41.84
N ARG A 35 6.83 5.24 41.75
CA ARG A 35 7.07 6.54 42.39
C ARG A 35 6.40 7.72 41.66
N TYR A 36 6.13 7.59 40.36
CA TYR A 36 5.49 8.64 39.55
C TYR A 36 3.95 8.57 39.59
N ASN A 37 3.37 7.39 39.74
CA ASN A 37 1.93 7.21 39.92
C ASN A 37 1.45 7.73 41.29
N GLU A 38 2.32 7.73 42.30
CA GLU A 38 2.05 8.26 43.65
C GLU A 38 1.93 9.79 43.70
N MET A 39 2.30 10.52 42.63
CA MET A 39 2.21 11.99 42.53
C MET A 39 1.04 12.48 41.65
N GLY A 40 0.18 11.58 41.14
CA GLY A 40 -1.16 11.87 40.60
C GLY A 40 -1.32 12.82 39.40
N VAL A 41 -0.25 13.40 38.83
CA VAL A 41 -0.38 14.48 37.82
C VAL A 41 0.48 14.29 36.56
N LYS A 42 1.27 13.21 36.46
CA LYS A 42 2.17 12.96 35.30
C LYS A 42 1.78 11.78 34.39
N GLY A 43 0.77 10.99 34.75
CA GLY A 43 0.32 9.86 33.91
C GLY A 43 -0.44 10.31 32.67
N ASP A 44 -1.39 11.23 32.85
CA ASP A 44 -2.41 11.55 31.85
C ASP A 44 -1.85 12.32 30.65
N ILE A 45 -0.92 13.27 30.88
CA ILE A 45 -0.28 14.07 29.84
C ILE A 45 0.61 13.19 28.94
N TYR A 46 1.28 12.18 29.52
CA TYR A 46 2.13 11.27 28.76
C TYR A 46 1.32 10.29 27.92
N SER A 47 0.18 9.79 28.42
CA SER A 47 -0.74 8.96 27.61
C SER A 47 -1.40 9.75 26.49
N GLU A 48 -1.87 10.97 26.76
CA GLU A 48 -2.53 11.81 25.74
C GLU A 48 -1.54 12.18 24.61
N ARG A 49 -0.30 12.54 24.97
CA ARG A 49 0.75 12.78 23.98
C ARG A 49 1.06 11.53 23.16
N PHE A 50 1.16 10.36 23.79
CA PHE A 50 1.40 9.10 23.12
C PHE A 50 0.25 8.75 22.15
N ASP A 51 -1.00 8.98 22.55
CA ASP A 51 -2.18 8.75 21.72
C ASP A 51 -2.21 9.70 20.51
N LEU A 52 -1.85 10.98 20.70
CA LEU A 52 -1.72 11.96 19.61
C LEU A 52 -0.58 11.60 18.65
N GLU A 53 0.57 11.18 19.16
CA GLU A 53 1.71 10.72 18.36
C GLU A 53 1.33 9.48 17.53
N ASN A 54 0.62 8.50 18.13
CA ASN A 54 0.11 7.33 17.42
C ASN A 54 -0.96 7.70 16.37
N LYS A 55 -1.86 8.63 16.69
CA LYS A 55 -2.87 9.13 15.75
C LYS A 55 -2.20 9.79 14.54
N GLN A 56 -1.26 10.70 14.77
CA GLN A 56 -0.51 11.37 13.71
C GLN A 56 0.30 10.37 12.86
N ALA A 57 0.94 9.38 13.50
CA ALA A 57 1.65 8.33 12.80
C ALA A 57 0.71 7.51 11.89
N ASN A 58 -0.49 7.19 12.35
CA ASN A 58 -1.51 6.49 11.56
C ASN A 58 -2.01 7.33 10.38
N GLU A 59 -2.28 8.63 10.59
CA GLU A 59 -2.68 9.55 9.54
C GLU A 59 -1.59 9.70 8.46
N ASN A 60 -0.34 9.88 8.88
CA ASN A 60 0.81 9.95 7.96
C ASN A 60 0.97 8.64 7.17
N LYS A 61 0.75 7.49 7.82
CA LYS A 61 0.80 6.17 7.16
C LYS A 61 -0.30 6.03 6.12
N LEU A 62 -1.52 6.51 6.42
CA LEU A 62 -2.65 6.48 5.50
C LEU A 62 -2.40 7.37 4.27
N MET A 63 -1.99 8.63 4.48
CA MET A 63 -1.67 9.57 3.39
C MET A 63 -0.59 9.02 2.46
N LYS A 64 0.44 8.37 3.02
CA LYS A 64 1.49 7.74 2.22
C LYS A 64 0.96 6.57 1.40
N ALA A 65 0.09 5.74 1.97
CA ALA A 65 -0.51 4.62 1.25
C ALA A 65 -1.40 5.12 0.10
N GLU A 66 -2.21 6.16 0.35
CA GLU A 66 -3.07 6.79 -0.64
C GLU A 66 -2.27 7.38 -1.82
N ALA A 67 -1.20 8.13 -1.54
CA ALA A 67 -0.32 8.67 -2.58
C ALA A 67 0.30 7.57 -3.48
N VAL A 68 0.61 6.40 -2.91
CA VAL A 68 1.07 5.24 -3.68
C VAL A 68 -0.05 4.71 -4.58
N VAL A 69 -1.28 4.61 -4.07
CA VAL A 69 -2.43 4.19 -4.87
C VAL A 69 -2.66 5.12 -6.05
N ASP A 70 -2.66 6.43 -5.81
CA ASP A 70 -2.89 7.45 -6.83
C ASP A 70 -1.85 7.36 -7.95
N SER A 71 -0.58 7.20 -7.57
CA SER A 71 0.52 6.98 -8.51
C SER A 71 0.29 5.74 -9.39
N LEU A 72 -0.13 4.62 -8.80
CA LEU A 72 -0.40 3.39 -9.53
C LEU A 72 -1.63 3.47 -10.43
N VAL A 73 -2.70 4.11 -9.96
CA VAL A 73 -3.94 4.27 -10.74
C VAL A 73 -3.69 5.07 -12.02
N CYS A 74 -2.81 6.07 -11.97
CA CYS A 74 -2.43 6.85 -13.15
C CYS A 74 -1.80 6.00 -14.26
N THR A 75 -1.21 4.83 -13.94
CA THR A 75 -0.54 4.00 -14.95
C THR A 75 -1.47 3.04 -15.68
N VAL A 76 -2.76 2.97 -15.31
CA VAL A 76 -3.71 2.00 -15.86
C VAL A 76 -4.15 2.33 -17.27
N TRP A 77 -4.41 3.61 -17.56
CA TRP A 77 -5.01 4.08 -18.81
C TRP A 77 -3.97 4.31 -19.91
N LYS A 78 -3.27 3.25 -20.30
CA LYS A 78 -2.21 3.30 -21.33
C LYS A 78 -2.62 2.66 -22.65
N ASN A 79 -3.85 2.17 -22.77
CA ASN A 79 -4.35 1.40 -23.92
C ASN A 79 -3.50 0.17 -24.23
N ILE A 80 -2.90 -0.43 -23.19
CA ILE A 80 -2.06 -1.62 -23.31
C ILE A 80 -2.94 -2.88 -23.29
N ALA A 81 -4.07 -2.81 -22.61
CA ALA A 81 -5.02 -3.92 -22.48
C ALA A 81 -6.42 -3.49 -22.95
N PRO A 82 -7.32 -4.44 -23.24
CA PRO A 82 -8.71 -4.10 -23.53
C PRO A 82 -9.33 -3.26 -22.41
N PRO A 83 -10.23 -2.31 -22.70
CA PRO A 83 -10.79 -1.39 -21.70
C PRO A 83 -11.40 -2.08 -20.47
N LYS A 84 -11.94 -3.29 -20.64
CA LYS A 84 -12.47 -4.12 -19.54
C LYS A 84 -11.37 -4.54 -18.55
N VAL A 85 -10.19 -4.85 -19.04
CA VAL A 85 -9.03 -5.25 -18.22
C VAL A 85 -8.45 -4.04 -17.51
N GLU A 86 -8.32 -2.90 -18.21
CA GLU A 86 -7.88 -1.64 -17.59
C GLU A 86 -8.85 -1.21 -16.48
N PHE A 87 -10.16 -1.25 -16.72
CA PHE A 87 -11.16 -0.94 -15.70
C PHE A 87 -11.09 -1.89 -14.49
N MET A 88 -10.92 -3.20 -14.72
CA MET A 88 -10.75 -4.17 -13.63
C MET A 88 -9.47 -3.88 -12.83
N LEU A 89 -8.37 -3.56 -13.50
CA LEU A 89 -7.09 -3.22 -12.86
C LEU A 89 -7.21 -1.92 -12.04
N TRP A 90 -7.91 -0.92 -12.56
CA TRP A 90 -8.23 0.30 -11.84
C TRP A 90 -8.98 0.02 -10.54
N LEU A 91 -10.06 -0.78 -10.60
CA LEU A 91 -10.80 -1.21 -9.40
C LEU A 91 -9.92 -2.00 -8.44
N ALA A 92 -9.05 -2.86 -8.98
CA ALA A 92 -8.14 -3.65 -8.18
C ALA A 92 -7.16 -2.77 -7.39
N LEU A 93 -6.54 -1.80 -8.05
CA LEU A 93 -5.65 -0.84 -7.38
C LEU A 93 -6.39 0.04 -6.37
N LEU A 94 -7.70 0.25 -6.51
CA LEU A 94 -8.50 0.93 -5.48
C LEU A 94 -8.93 -0.01 -4.34
N GLY A 95 -8.71 -1.31 -4.44
CA GLY A 95 -9.22 -2.30 -3.49
C GLY A 95 -10.75 -2.42 -3.51
N LYS A 96 -11.37 -2.10 -4.65
CA LYS A 96 -12.84 -2.05 -4.84
C LYS A 96 -13.38 -3.21 -5.68
N LEU A 97 -12.59 -4.26 -5.86
CA LEU A 97 -13.04 -5.47 -6.56
C LEU A 97 -14.02 -6.22 -5.65
N ASN A 98 -15.13 -6.74 -6.20
CA ASN A 98 -16.12 -7.50 -5.44
C ASN A 98 -15.64 -8.94 -5.18
N THR A 99 -14.68 -9.09 -4.28
CA THR A 99 -14.21 -10.38 -3.77
C THR A 99 -15.19 -10.95 -2.74
N ARG A 100 -15.23 -12.28 -2.59
CA ARG A 100 -16.18 -12.92 -1.66
C ARG A 100 -16.01 -12.45 -0.21
N ASP A 101 -14.79 -12.17 0.26
CA ASP A 101 -14.58 -11.58 1.59
C ASP A 101 -15.33 -10.24 1.77
N LEU A 102 -15.30 -9.36 0.76
CA LEU A 102 -16.02 -8.09 0.77
C LEU A 102 -17.54 -8.28 0.65
N LEU A 103 -17.99 -9.24 -0.17
CA LEU A 103 -19.41 -9.57 -0.28
C LEU A 103 -19.97 -10.13 1.04
N VAL A 104 -19.20 -10.98 1.73
CA VAL A 104 -19.54 -11.46 3.08
C VAL A 104 -19.56 -10.31 4.08
N LYS A 105 -18.54 -9.44 4.06
CA LYS A 105 -18.47 -8.26 4.95
C LYS A 105 -19.64 -7.30 4.74
N ASN A 106 -20.13 -7.19 3.52
CA ASN A 106 -21.27 -6.35 3.15
C ASN A 106 -22.64 -7.05 3.35
N GLY A 107 -22.65 -8.30 3.84
CA GLY A 107 -23.87 -9.06 4.10
C GLY A 107 -24.60 -9.56 2.85
N VAL A 108 -23.94 -9.54 1.69
CA VAL A 108 -24.49 -10.06 0.42
C VAL A 108 -24.39 -11.59 0.37
N LEU A 109 -23.28 -12.14 0.87
CA LEU A 109 -23.06 -13.58 0.96
C LEU A 109 -23.05 -14.07 2.42
N PRO A 110 -23.50 -15.30 2.70
CA PRO A 110 -23.32 -15.93 4.00
C PRO A 110 -21.85 -16.06 4.40
N SER A 111 -21.55 -16.03 5.71
CA SER A 111 -20.17 -16.05 6.23
C SER A 111 -19.34 -17.28 5.83
N HIS A 112 -19.99 -18.39 5.48
CA HIS A 112 -19.33 -19.63 5.05
C HIS A 112 -19.02 -19.67 3.54
N GLU A 113 -19.51 -18.71 2.76
CA GLU A 113 -19.33 -18.64 1.30
C GLU A 113 -18.14 -17.76 0.89
N ASN A 114 -17.10 -17.68 1.72
CA ASN A 114 -15.92 -16.87 1.45
C ASN A 114 -14.81 -17.61 0.68
N MET A 115 -15.01 -18.86 0.26
CA MET A 115 -13.99 -19.66 -0.45
C MET A 115 -13.71 -19.13 -1.85
N CYS A 116 -12.44 -19.15 -2.30
CA CYS A 116 -12.04 -18.69 -3.63
C CYS A 116 -12.75 -19.44 -4.77
N SER A 117 -13.34 -18.67 -5.69
CA SER A 117 -14.07 -19.19 -6.85
C SER A 117 -13.19 -19.98 -7.83
N PHE A 118 -11.87 -19.74 -7.83
CA PHE A 118 -10.94 -20.42 -8.73
C PHE A 118 -10.32 -21.68 -8.14
N CYS A 119 -9.76 -21.60 -6.92
CA CYS A 119 -9.06 -22.76 -6.34
C CYS A 119 -9.92 -23.57 -5.38
N SER A 120 -10.99 -22.99 -4.81
CA SER A 120 -11.83 -23.60 -3.75
C SER A 120 -11.05 -24.12 -2.54
N GLN A 121 -9.82 -23.64 -2.30
CA GLN A 121 -8.92 -24.13 -1.24
C GLN A 121 -8.67 -23.14 -0.11
N GLN A 122 -8.77 -21.84 -0.38
CA GLN A 122 -8.53 -20.76 0.58
C GLN A 122 -9.64 -19.72 0.46
N SER A 123 -9.77 -18.85 1.47
CA SER A 123 -10.69 -17.72 1.39
C SER A 123 -10.30 -16.76 0.25
N GLU A 124 -11.30 -16.26 -0.47
CA GLU A 124 -11.14 -15.26 -1.49
C GLU A 124 -10.98 -13.88 -0.84
N ASP A 125 -9.74 -13.42 -0.77
CA ASP A 125 -9.45 -12.00 -0.61
C ASP A 125 -8.85 -11.43 -1.89
N PHE A 126 -8.69 -10.12 -1.90
CA PHE A 126 -8.11 -9.37 -3.01
C PHE A 126 -6.76 -9.90 -3.51
N ASN A 127 -5.83 -10.15 -2.60
CA ASN A 127 -4.49 -10.62 -2.95
C ASN A 127 -4.50 -12.08 -3.41
N HIS A 128 -5.36 -12.90 -2.81
CA HIS A 128 -5.55 -14.29 -3.21
C HIS A 128 -6.14 -14.36 -4.61
N LEU A 129 -7.25 -13.68 -4.88
CA LEU A 129 -7.91 -13.74 -6.16
C LEU A 129 -7.01 -13.31 -7.32
N LEU A 130 -6.21 -12.26 -7.15
CA LEU A 130 -5.41 -11.71 -8.23
C LEU A 130 -4.00 -12.30 -8.34
N LEU A 131 -3.40 -12.78 -7.25
CA LEU A 131 -1.98 -13.14 -7.23
C LEU A 131 -1.69 -14.48 -6.54
N LYS A 132 -2.17 -14.69 -5.30
CA LYS A 132 -1.76 -15.88 -4.50
C LYS A 132 -2.47 -17.16 -4.92
N CYS A 133 -3.66 -17.06 -5.53
CA CYS A 133 -4.41 -18.20 -6.02
C CYS A 133 -3.58 -18.98 -7.05
N GLN A 134 -3.53 -20.30 -6.93
CA GLN A 134 -2.75 -21.15 -7.84
C GLN A 134 -3.17 -20.96 -9.31
N TYR A 135 -4.47 -20.76 -9.55
CA TYR A 135 -4.99 -20.51 -10.88
C TYR A 135 -4.50 -19.17 -11.43
N SER A 136 -4.72 -18.08 -10.70
CA SER A 136 -4.28 -16.74 -11.10
C SER A 136 -2.76 -16.65 -11.26
N TRP A 137 -2.01 -17.31 -10.37
CA TRP A 137 -0.56 -17.40 -10.45
C TRP A 137 -0.10 -18.10 -11.73
N SER A 138 -0.76 -19.19 -12.14
CA SER A 138 -0.44 -19.86 -13.40
C SER A 138 -0.61 -18.94 -14.62
N ILE A 139 -1.66 -18.10 -14.61
CA ILE A 139 -1.90 -17.10 -15.66
C ILE A 139 -0.78 -16.07 -15.68
N TRP A 140 -0.37 -15.54 -14.52
CA TRP A 140 0.75 -14.60 -14.44
C TRP A 140 2.06 -15.20 -14.92
N CYS A 141 2.36 -16.46 -14.57
CA CYS A 141 3.53 -17.17 -15.07
C CYS A 141 3.51 -17.31 -16.59
N SER A 142 2.38 -17.71 -17.17
CA SER A 142 2.23 -17.81 -18.63
C SER A 142 2.38 -16.46 -19.31
N PHE A 143 1.70 -15.43 -18.81
CA PHE A 143 1.78 -14.08 -19.34
C PHE A 143 3.20 -13.52 -19.25
N ALA A 144 3.88 -13.69 -18.11
CA ALA A 144 5.25 -13.24 -17.93
C ALA A 144 6.28 -13.95 -18.80
N ALA A 145 6.06 -15.23 -19.08
CA ALA A 145 6.91 -15.99 -19.99
C ALA A 145 6.92 -15.38 -21.40
N GLU A 146 5.81 -14.79 -21.86
CA GLU A 146 5.73 -14.08 -23.14
C GLU A 146 6.64 -12.84 -23.20
N PHE A 147 6.93 -12.22 -22.04
CA PHE A 147 7.84 -11.07 -21.91
C PHE A 147 9.26 -11.47 -21.48
N GLY A 148 9.57 -12.77 -21.40
CA GLY A 148 10.87 -13.26 -20.93
C GLY A 148 11.12 -13.01 -19.44
N VAL A 149 10.07 -12.77 -18.65
CA VAL A 149 10.17 -12.52 -17.22
C VAL A 149 9.88 -13.80 -16.44
N LEU A 150 10.84 -14.22 -15.59
CA LEU A 150 10.66 -15.36 -14.71
C LEU A 150 9.89 -14.93 -13.45
N MET A 151 8.69 -15.49 -13.29
CA MET A 151 7.94 -15.40 -12.04
C MET A 151 8.55 -16.33 -10.99
N THR A 152 8.60 -15.85 -9.75
CA THR A 152 9.16 -16.55 -8.59
C THR A 152 8.12 -16.63 -7.48
N GLU A 153 8.21 -17.67 -6.65
CA GLU A 153 7.30 -17.85 -5.51
C GLU A 153 7.33 -16.65 -4.53
N GLN A 154 8.44 -15.92 -4.46
CA GLN A 154 8.54 -14.71 -3.66
C GLN A 154 7.52 -13.64 -4.09
N GLN A 155 7.33 -13.44 -5.40
CA GLN A 155 6.38 -12.45 -5.92
C GLN A 155 4.95 -12.85 -5.62
N ARG A 156 4.64 -14.15 -5.70
CA ARG A 156 3.30 -14.67 -5.39
C ARG A 156 2.83 -14.27 -4.00
N GLN A 157 3.74 -14.21 -3.03
CA GLN A 157 3.41 -13.90 -1.63
C GLN A 157 3.22 -12.40 -1.34
N GLN A 158 3.55 -11.52 -2.29
CA GLN A 158 3.43 -10.07 -2.12
C GLN A 158 1.97 -9.59 -2.11
N ASP A 159 1.76 -8.34 -1.71
CA ASP A 159 0.51 -7.65 -2.02
C ASP A 159 0.46 -7.32 -3.51
N PHE A 160 -0.73 -7.37 -4.09
CA PHE A 160 -0.94 -7.12 -5.52
C PHE A 160 -0.41 -5.75 -5.96
N ARG A 161 -0.51 -4.71 -5.11
CA ARG A 161 0.03 -3.37 -5.40
C ARG A 161 1.56 -3.40 -5.55
N GLN A 162 2.24 -4.05 -4.62
CA GLN A 162 3.71 -4.19 -4.65
C GLN A 162 4.15 -5.02 -5.86
N PHE A 163 3.40 -6.09 -6.15
CA PHE A 163 3.60 -6.90 -7.35
C PHE A 163 3.42 -6.06 -8.63
N TYR A 164 2.38 -5.23 -8.71
CA TYR A 164 2.10 -4.39 -9.86
C TYR A 164 3.18 -3.32 -10.05
N GLU A 165 3.63 -2.66 -8.98
CA GLU A 165 4.78 -1.74 -9.03
C GLU A 165 6.02 -2.44 -9.59
N TRP A 166 6.36 -3.61 -9.04
CA TRP A 166 7.48 -4.40 -9.51
C TRP A 166 7.32 -4.78 -10.99
N TRP A 167 6.14 -5.24 -11.40
CA TRP A 167 5.82 -5.60 -12.78
C TRP A 167 6.04 -4.42 -13.72
N LEU A 168 5.56 -3.24 -13.33
CA LEU A 168 5.74 -2.01 -14.09
C LEU A 168 7.22 -1.68 -14.25
N THR A 169 8.00 -1.79 -13.18
CA THR A 169 9.43 -1.51 -13.25
C THR A 169 10.14 -2.43 -14.24
N LYS A 170 9.80 -3.72 -14.29
CA LYS A 170 10.49 -4.71 -15.12
C LYS A 170 10.05 -4.74 -16.58
N ASN A 171 8.77 -4.54 -16.85
CA ASN A 171 8.22 -4.70 -18.20
C ASN A 171 8.07 -3.37 -18.97
N PHE A 172 8.09 -2.23 -18.28
CA PHE A 172 7.87 -0.92 -18.91
C PHE A 172 9.02 0.05 -18.65
N HIS A 173 10.26 -0.43 -18.79
CA HIS A 173 11.49 0.32 -18.50
C HIS A 173 11.74 1.58 -19.38
N SER A 174 10.98 1.82 -20.47
CA SER A 174 11.25 2.96 -21.37
C SER A 174 10.13 3.40 -22.33
N GLN A 175 8.87 3.02 -22.15
CA GLN A 175 7.75 3.48 -23.01
C GLN A 175 6.82 4.51 -22.34
N LEU A 176 7.33 5.31 -21.42
CA LEU A 176 6.57 6.35 -20.71
C LEU A 176 6.66 7.76 -21.34
N PHE A 177 7.04 7.86 -22.62
CA PHE A 177 6.87 9.06 -23.42
C PHE A 177 6.38 8.67 -24.80
N ILE A 178 5.08 8.80 -25.05
CA ILE A 178 4.42 9.35 -26.24
C ILE A 178 2.99 9.68 -25.82
#